data_AF-A0A0F3R7D4-F1
#
_entry.id   AF-A0A0F3R7D4-F1
#
_cell.length_a   1.000
_cell.length_b   1.000
_cell.length_c   1.000
_cell.angle_alpha   90.00
_cell.angle_beta   90.00
_cell.angle_gamma   90.00
#
_symmetry.space_group_name_H-M   'P 1'
#
loop_
_entity.id
_entity.type
_entity.pdbx_description
1 polymer ?
#
loop_
_entity_poly.entity_id
_entity_poly.type
_entity_poly.pdbx_seq_one_letter_code
_entity_poly.pdbx_strand_id
1 'polypeptide(L)' 'MPSSLYSFTSLFELFLSIEGIEHTTTKAYSPQTNGMCERFNKTMKQEFFDTAMRKKIYTDLDDLQ' A
#
# COMPACT_ATOMS: atom_id res chain seq x y z
N MET A 1 -4.58 -2.64 21.60
CA MET A 1 -3.91 -2.01 20.45
C MET A 1 -2.53 -1.54 20.90
N PRO A 2 -1.42 -1.93 20.25
CA PRO A 2 -0.07 -1.72 20.79
C PRO A 2 0.40 -0.27 20.61
N SER A 3 1.07 0.26 21.64
CA SER A 3 1.52 1.64 21.79
C SER A 3 2.49 2.15 20.71
N SER A 4 3.17 1.26 20.00
CA SER A 4 4.10 1.63 18.92
C SER A 4 3.42 2.22 17.68
N LEU A 5 2.17 1.82 17.40
CA LEU A 5 1.42 2.33 16.24
C LEU A 5 1.05 3.81 16.41
N TYR A 6 0.77 4.26 17.63
CA TYR A 6 0.43 5.66 17.93
C TYR A 6 1.57 6.64 17.58
N SER A 7 2.82 6.21 17.79
CA SER A 7 3.99 7.02 17.45
C SER A 7 4.13 7.22 15.95
N PHE A 8 3.77 6.22 15.14
CA PHE A 8 3.96 6.28 13.69
C PHE A 8 2.86 7.09 13.01
N THR A 9 1.60 6.93 13.42
CA THR A 9 0.51 7.79 12.93
C THR A 9 0.77 9.26 13.26
N SER A 10 1.30 9.55 14.45
CA SER A 10 1.65 10.93 14.83
C SER A 10 2.74 11.54 13.95
N LEU A 11 3.74 10.76 13.52
CA LEU A 11 4.81 11.26 12.64
C LEU A 11 4.32 11.48 11.21
N PHE A 12 3.44 10.60 10.73
CA PHE A 12 2.84 10.73 9.40
C PHE A 12 1.98 11.99 9.28
N GLU A 13 1.09 12.25 10.24
CA GLU A 13 0.25 13.45 10.23
C GLU A 13 1.08 14.73 10.38
N LEU A 14 2.16 14.71 11.18
CA LEU A 14 3.08 15.84 11.31
C LEU A 14 3.76 16.16 9.97
N PHE A 15 4.22 15.14 9.25
CA PHE A 15 4.80 15.31 7.92
C PHE A 15 3.81 15.95 6.95
N LEU A 16 2.58 15.43 6.87
CA LEU A 16 1.55 15.99 5.98
C LEU A 16 1.21 17.44 6.33
N SER A 17 1.14 17.77 7.63
CA SER A 17 0.90 19.14 8.09
C SER A 17 2.03 20.10 7.74
N ILE A 18 3.29 19.66 7.80
CA ILE A 18 4.45 20.49 7.43
C ILE A 18 4.46 20.74 5.93
N GLU A 19 4.16 19.72 5.12
CA GLU A 19 4.11 19.80 3.65
C GLU A 19 2.81 20.44 3.12
N GLY A 20 1.87 20.78 3.98
CA GLY A 20 0.59 21.41 3.61
C GLY A 20 -0.35 20.47 2.83
N ILE A 21 -0.25 19.16 3.07
CA ILE A 21 -1.06 18.14 2.39
C ILE A 21 -2.27 17.80 3.25
N GLU A 22 -3.47 17.94 2.69
CA GLU A 22 -4.71 17.55 3.35
C GLU A 22 -4.88 16.03 3.35
N HIS A 23 -5.09 15.44 4.54
CA HIS A 23 -5.33 14.02 4.72
C HIS A 23 -6.80 13.73 4.99
N THR A 24 -7.38 12.80 4.23
CA THR A 24 -8.74 12.30 4.47
C THR A 24 -8.74 10.78 4.50
N THR A 25 -9.49 10.20 5.43
CA THR A 25 -9.64 8.75 5.56
C THR A 25 -11.03 8.31 5.11
N THR A 26 -11.10 7.21 4.39
CA THR A 26 -12.36 6.58 3.99
C THR A 26 -12.60 5.33 4.82
N LYS A 27 -13.86 4.89 4.92
CA LYS A 27 -14.18 3.63 5.59
C LYS A 27 -13.64 2.46 4.77
N ALA A 28 -12.99 1.50 5.45
CA ALA A 28 -12.59 0.25 4.82
C ALA A 28 -13.79 -0.46 4.16
N TYR A 29 -13.54 -1.14 3.04
CA TYR A 29 -14.57 -1.84 2.25
C TYR A 29 -15.71 -0.93 1.74
N SER A 30 -15.36 0.28 1.30
CA SER A 30 -16.27 1.18 0.58
C SER A 30 -15.88 1.28 -0.90
N PRO A 31 -16.48 0.48 -1.79
CA PRO A 31 -16.10 0.43 -3.21
C PRO A 31 -16.26 1.77 -3.94
N GLN A 32 -17.19 2.61 -3.51
CA GLN A 32 -17.43 3.92 -4.13
C GLN A 32 -16.29 4.90 -3.85
N THR A 33 -15.67 4.82 -2.66
CA THR A 33 -14.60 5.73 -2.25
C THR A 33 -13.22 5.15 -2.53
N ASN A 34 -13.04 3.82 -2.44
CA ASN A 34 -11.74 3.16 -2.59
C ASN A 34 -11.58 2.33 -3.88
N GLY A 35 -12.61 2.25 -4.71
CA GLY A 35 -12.62 1.37 -5.88
C GLY A 35 -11.53 1.69 -6.92
N MET A 36 -11.04 2.94 -6.99
CA MET A 36 -9.92 3.28 -7.86
C MET A 36 -8.60 2.68 -7.37
N CYS A 37 -8.30 2.82 -6.08
CA CYS A 37 -7.12 2.18 -5.47
C CYS A 37 -7.20 0.66 -5.55
N GLU A 38 -8.38 0.07 -5.34
CA GLU A 38 -8.58 -1.39 -5.47
C GLU A 38 -8.31 -1.87 -6.91
N ARG A 39 -8.82 -1.16 -7.92
CA ARG A 39 -8.53 -1.45 -9.33
C ARG A 39 -7.05 -1.28 -9.67
N PHE A 40 -6.44 -0.20 -9.18
CA PHE A 40 -5.00 0.04 -9.36
C PHE A 40 -4.16 -1.12 -8.79
N ASN A 41 -4.45 -1.56 -7.56
CA ASN A 41 -3.76 -2.68 -6.94
C ASN A 41 -3.91 -3.97 -7.76
N LYS A 42 -5.11 -4.22 -8.31
CA LYS A 42 -5.35 -5.35 -9.21
C LYS A 42 -4.53 -5.23 -10.50
N THR A 43 -4.49 -4.06 -11.12
CA THR A 43 -3.68 -3.81 -12.33
C THR A 43 -2.19 -4.01 -12.05
N MET A 44 -1.64 -3.43 -10.98
CA MET A 44 -0.23 -3.64 -10.62
C MET A 44 0.09 -5.12 -10.44
N LYS A 45 -0.79 -5.88 -9.76
CA LYS A 45 -0.62 -7.33 -9.62
C LYS A 45 -0.55 -8.03 -10.98
N GLN A 46 -1.55 -7.80 -11.84
CA GLN A 46 -1.70 -8.53 -13.10
C GLN A 46 -0.62 -8.17 -14.12
N GLU A 47 -0.34 -6.88 -14.27
CA GLU A 47 0.54 -6.41 -15.34
C GLU A 47 2.00 -6.49 -14.93
N PHE A 48 2.33 -6.14 -13.68
CA PHE A 48 3.71 -6.06 -13.20
C PHE A 48 4.13 -7.31 -12.43
N PHE A 49 3.51 -7.59 -11.28
CA PHE A 49 4.00 -8.65 -10.37
C PHE A 49 3.88 -10.04 -10.99
N ASP A 50 2.73 -10.40 -11.54
CA ASP A 50 2.51 -11.69 -12.18
C ASP A 50 3.45 -11.89 -13.38
N THR A 51 3.71 -10.84 -14.15
CA THR A 51 4.64 -10.87 -15.28
C THR A 51 6.08 -11.02 -14.82
N ALA A 52 6.51 -10.25 -13.81
CA ALA A 52 7.86 -10.30 -13.26
C ALA A 52 8.16 -11.68 -12.65
N MET A 53 7.19 -12.23 -11.89
CA MET A 53 7.30 -13.54 -11.25
C MET A 53 7.37 -14.69 -12.26
N ARG A 54 6.72 -14.59 -13.43
CA ARG A 54 6.84 -15.61 -14.49
C ARG A 54 8.14 -15.51 -15.30
N LYS A 55 8.76 -14.34 -15.36
CA LYS A 55 9.98 -14.10 -16.15
C LYS A 55 11.27 -14.49 -15.44
N LYS A 56 11.29 -14.44 -14.10
CA LYS A 56 12.46 -14.80 -13.29
C LYS A 56 12.34 -16.27 -12.85
N ILE A 57 13.40 -17.06 -13.05
CA ILE A 57 13.53 -18.37 -12.43
C ILE A 57 14.11 -18.15 -11.04
N TYR A 58 13.37 -18.58 -10.02
CA TYR A 58 13.78 -18.51 -8.63
C TYR A 58 14.34 -19.88 -8.26
N THR A 59 15.63 -19.93 -7.88
CA THR A 59 16.31 -21.18 -7.55
C THR A 59 16.18 -21.54 -6.08
N ASP A 60 16.03 -20.53 -5.21
CA ASP A 60 15.91 -20.68 -3.77
C ASP A 60 14.78 -19.82 -3.20
N LEU A 61 14.27 -20.16 -2.00
CA LEU A 61 13.16 -19.44 -1.36
C LEU A 61 13.53 -18.00 -0.95
N ASP A 62 14.79 -17.77 -0.60
CA ASP A 62 15.29 -16.44 -0.24
C ASP A 62 15.21 -15.45 -1.42
N ASP A 63 15.21 -15.93 -2.67
CA ASP A 63 15.04 -15.08 -3.85
C ASP A 63 13.61 -14.51 -4.00
N LEU A 64 12.67 -15.05 -3.22
CA LEU A 64 11.24 -14.72 -3.24
C LEU A 64 10.82 -13.80 -2.07
N GLN A 65 11.68 -13.59 -1.06
CA GLN A 65 11.35 -12.96 0.23
C GLN A 65 11.82 -11.51 0.37
#